data_AF-A0A949LA61-F1
#
_entry.id   AF-A0A949LA61-F1
#
_cell.length_a   1.000
_cell.length_b   1.000
_cell.length_c   1.000
_cell.angle_alpha   90.00
_cell.angle_beta   90.00
_cell.angle_gamma   90.00
#
_symmetry.space_group_name_H-M   'P 1'
#
loop_
_entity.id
_entity.type
_entity.pdbx_description
1 polymer ?
#
loop_
_entity_poly.entity_id
_entity_poly.type
_entity_poly.pdbx_seq_one_letter_code
_entity_poly.pdbx_strand_id
1 'polypeptide(L)' 'MNIDWSLLIAAVGLAFVFEGLPYFLFAERMPRMLLRLATQPPKFLRFIGLAAIILGLLIISFGRSLSS' A
#
# COMPACT_ATOMS: atom_id res chain seq x y z
N MET A 1 -24.54 1.76 10.37
CA MET A 1 -23.17 1.20 10.44
C MET A 1 -22.38 2.00 11.45
N ASN A 2 -21.94 1.40 12.56
CA ASN A 2 -21.06 2.07 13.51
C ASN A 2 -19.62 1.89 13.00
N ILE A 3 -19.00 2.98 12.54
CA ILE A 3 -17.64 2.94 12.02
C ILE A 3 -16.70 2.95 13.21
N ASP A 4 -15.85 1.92 13.30
CA ASP A 4 -14.78 1.90 14.28
C ASP A 4 -13.66 2.86 13.84
N TRP A 5 -13.70 4.07 14.38
CA TRP A 5 -12.74 5.12 14.09
C TRP A 5 -11.32 4.78 14.57
N SER A 6 -11.20 4.01 15.66
CA SER A 6 -9.90 3.58 16.17
C SER A 6 -9.22 2.63 15.19
N LEU A 7 -9.98 1.68 14.62
CA LEU A 7 -9.48 0.79 13.59
C LEU A 7 -9.05 1.55 12.33
N LEU A 8 -9.84 2.53 11.88
CA LEU A 8 -9.49 3.34 10.71
C LEU A 8 -8.20 4.14 10.93
N ILE A 9 -8.06 4.82 12.07
CA ILE A 9 -6.86 5.61 12.39
C ILE A 9 -5.64 4.69 12.45
N ALA A 10 -5.75 3.52 13.08
CA ALA A 10 -4.66 2.55 13.14
C ALA A 10 -4.27 2.03 11.75
N ALA A 11 -5.25 1.70 10.89
CA ALA A 11 -5.00 1.24 9.53
C ALA A 11 -4.28 2.31 8.68
N VAL A 12 -4.71 3.57 8.80
CA VAL A 12 -4.04 4.71 8.13
C VAL A 12 -2.62 4.89 8.66
N GLY A 13 -2.42 4.86 9.97
CA GLY A 13 -1.09 4.95 10.58
C GLY A 13 -0.15 3.83 10.10
N LEU A 14 -0.65 2.60 10.03
CA LEU A 14 0.08 1.45 9.51
C LEU A 14 0.45 1.65 8.03
N ALA A 15 -0.45 2.19 7.21
CA ALA A 15 -0.17 2.50 5.81
C ALA A 15 0.99 3.49 5.67
N PHE A 16 1.03 4.56 6.48
CA PHE A 16 2.16 5.51 6.50
C PHE A 16 3.47 4.86 6.95
N VAL A 17 3.45 3.95 7.93
CA VAL A 17 4.64 3.20 8.33
C VAL A 17 5.18 2.36 7.18
N PHE A 18 4.30 1.59 6.51
CA PHE A 18 4.69 0.75 5.38
C PHE A 18 5.14 1.57 4.17
N GLU A 19 4.56 2.73 3.91
CA GLU A 19 5.01 3.63 2.86
C GLU A 19 6.36 4.27 3.20
N GLY A 20 6.55 4.70 4.45
CA GLY A 20 7.78 5.34 4.93
C GLY A 20 8.99 4.41 5.01
N LEU A 21 8.78 3.11 5.26
CA LEU A 21 9.86 2.12 5.37
C LEU A 21 10.75 2.06 4.11
N PRO A 22 10.20 1.90 2.90
CA PRO A 22 10.99 1.99 1.68
C PRO A 22 11.71 3.33 1.51
N TYR A 23 11.07 4.46 1.86
CA TYR A 23 11.71 5.78 1.78
C TYR A 23 12.90 5.91 2.73
N PHE A 24 12.80 5.34 3.93
CA PHE A 24 13.86 5.36 4.93
C PHE A 24 15.00 4.38 4.60
N LEU A 25 14.68 3.10 4.37
CA LEU A 25 15.67 2.04 4.15
C LEU A 25 16.35 2.12 2.77
N PHE A 26 15.66 2.66 1.77
CA PHE A 26 16.15 2.70 0.38
C PHE A 26 16.21 4.12 -0.19
N ALA A 27 16.44 5.12 0.66
CA ALA A 27 16.50 6.54 0.29
C ALA A 27 17.35 6.82 -0.96
N GLU A 28 18.50 6.16 -1.12
CA GLU A 28 19.41 6.32 -2.25
C GLU A 28 18.87 5.75 -3.59
N ARG A 29 17.97 4.76 -3.52
CA ARG A 29 17.40 4.08 -4.70
C ARG A 29 16.04 4.67 -5.09
N MET A 30 15.34 5.29 -4.13
CA MET A 30 14.00 5.85 -4.32
C MET A 30 13.89 6.86 -5.46
N PRO A 31 14.77 7.86 -5.60
CA PRO A 31 14.68 8.83 -6.69
C PRO A 31 14.71 8.17 -8.07
N ARG A 32 15.58 7.18 -8.26
CA ARG A 32 15.67 6.42 -9.52
C ARG A 32 14.41 5.59 -9.77
N MET A 33 13.83 4.99 -8.73
CA MET A 33 12.59 4.22 -8.86
C MET A 33 11.40 5.12 -9.23
N LEU A 34 11.26 6.26 -8.56
CA LEU A 34 10.20 7.23 -8.85
C LEU A 34 10.33 7.79 -10.27
N LEU A 35 11.55 8.10 -10.72
CA LEU A 35 11.77 8.56 -12.10
C LEU A 35 11.34 7.49 -13.12
N ARG A 36 11.69 6.22 -12.86
CA ARG A 36 11.25 5.10 -13.72
C ARG A 36 9.73 4.98 -13.76
N LEU A 37 9.05 5.10 -12.61
CA LEU A 37 7.58 5.08 -12.53
C LEU A 37 6.96 6.26 -13.28
N ALA A 38 7.53 7.46 -13.18
CA ALA A 38 7.04 8.65 -13.87
C ALA A 38 7.12 8.53 -15.40
N THR A 39 8.09 7.77 -15.92
CA THR A 39 8.21 7.51 -17.37
C THR A 39 7.30 6.39 -17.90
N GLN A 40 6.60 5.65 -17.04
CA GLN A 40 5.73 4.56 -17.49
C GLN A 40 4.41 5.07 -18.07
N PRO A 41 3.84 4.38 -19.06
CA PRO A 41 2.52 4.73 -19.58
C PRO A 41 1.43 4.55 -18.49
N PRO A 42 0.36 5.37 -18.49
CA PRO A 42 -0.70 5.30 -17.47
C PRO A 42 -1.34 3.91 -17.33
N LYS A 43 -1.41 3.12 -18.41
CA LYS A 43 -1.94 1.75 -18.39
C LYS A 43 -1.15 0.85 -17.44
N PHE A 44 0.17 0.99 -17.40
CA PHE A 44 1.03 0.18 -16.55
C PHE A 44 0.89 0.57 -15.07
N LEU A 45 0.84 1.87 -14.78
CA LEU A 45 0.58 2.38 -13.43
C LEU A 45 -0.78 1.91 -12.89
N ARG A 46 -1.82 1.92 -13.72
CA ARG A 46 -3.14 1.37 -13.37
C ARG A 46 -3.10 -0.12 -13.06
N PHE A 47 -2.33 -0.90 -13.82
CA PHE A 47 -2.18 -2.33 -13.57
C PHE A 47 -1.47 -2.61 -12.25
N ILE A 48 -0.37 -1.90 -11.96
CA ILE A 48 0.31 -1.99 -10.67
C ILE A 48 -0.63 -1.63 -9.52
N GLY A 49 -1.37 -0.52 -9.65
CA GLY A 49 -2.34 -0.10 -8.65
C GLY A 49 -3.44 -1.14 -8.42
N LEU A 50 -4.00 -1.72 -9.49
CA LEU A 50 -5.01 -2.77 -9.40
C LEU A 50 -4.46 -4.03 -8.71
N ALA A 51 -3.25 -4.45 -9.07
CA ALA A 51 -2.59 -5.59 -8.44
C ALA A 51 -2.37 -5.35 -6.93
N ALA A 52 -1.93 -4.14 -6.55
CA ALA A 52 -1.77 -3.75 -5.15
C ALA A 52 -3.11 -3.75 -4.38
N ILE A 53 -4.19 -3.26 -4.99
CA ILE A 53 -5.54 -3.30 -4.40
C ILE A 53 -5.99 -4.75 -4.18
N ILE A 54 -5.86 -5.62 -5.19
CA ILE A 54 -6.25 -7.04 -5.09
C ILE A 54 -5.45 -7.74 -3.98
N LEU A 55 -4.12 -7.54 -3.95
CA LEU A 55 -3.28 -8.09 -2.88
C LEU A 55 -3.69 -7.58 -1.50
N GLY A 56 -3.97 -6.29 -1.37
CA GLY A 56 -4.46 -5.70 -0.11
C GLY A 56 -5.77 -6.34 0.35
N LEU A 57 -6.73 -6.52 -0.56
CA LEU A 57 -8.00 -7.20 -0.26
C LEU A 57 -7.80 -8.66 0.15
N LEU A 58 -6.89 -9.39 -0.50
CA LEU A 58 -6.55 -10.76 -0.13
C LEU A 58 -5.94 -10.84 1.27
N ILE A 59 -5.01 -9.94 1.61
CA ILE A 59 -4.40 -9.87 2.95
C ILE A 59 -5.45 -9.58 4.01
N ILE A 60 -6.35 -8.61 3.76
CA ILE A 60 -7.43 -8.27 4.69
C ILE A 60 -8.38 -9.47 4.87
N SER A 61 -8.75 -10.14 3.77
CA SER A 61 -9.62 -11.32 3.81
C SER A 61 -8.98 -12.46 4.61
N PHE A 62 -7.69 -12.73 4.37
CA PHE A 62 -6.94 -13.76 5.07
C PHE A 62 -6.82 -13.44 6.57
N GLY A 63 -6.47 -12.19 6.92
CA GLY A 63 -6.40 -11.75 8.31
C GLY A 63 -7.74 -11.87 9.04
N ARG A 64 -8.86 -11.56 8.37
CA ARG A 64 -10.20 -11.79 8.93
C ARG A 64 -10.50 -13.27 9.12
N SER A 65 -10.14 -14.12 8.16
CA SER A 65 -10.35 -15.56 8.27
C SER A 65 -9.56 -16.21 9.41
N LEU A 66 -8.40 -15.66 9.79
CA LEU A 66 -7.61 -16.14 10.93
C LEU A 66 -8.16 -15.69 12.28
N SER A 67 -8.88 -14.56 12.31
CA SER A 67 -9.50 -14.01 13.52
C SER A 67 -10.93 -14.53 13.76
N SER A 68 -11.47 -15.32 12.82
CA SER A 68 -12.81 -15.94 12.88
C SER A 68 -12.73 -17.34 13.45
#